data_AF-A0A0E3PR71-F1
#
_entry.id   AF-A0A0E3PR71-F1
#
_cell.length_a   1.000
_cell.length_b   1.000
_cell.length_c   1.000
_cell.angle_alpha   90.00
_cell.angle_beta   90.00
_cell.angle_gamma   90.00
#
_symmetry.space_group_name_H-M   'P 1'
#
loop_
_entity.id
_entity.type
_entity.pdbx_description
1 polymer ?
#
loop_
_entity_poly.entity_id
_entity_poly.type
_entity_poly.pdbx_seq_one_letter_code
_entity_poly.pdbx_strand_id
1 'polypeptide(L)'
;MNEPGLPSDPSEDAEDNAEGIESTAESTGGVNAGKGKEKGQKRPFKLFGFMKKIKKKKGGSEGTESQTGDTSAGKPAGQKAKPTLAEKYKHFCFRFGIYFDRKPNTDLAKSLYQADVEITPGMFISLAIITSLLVSVFMFVISTVLFYGMPNAFVYVFSLTFLTLGLSLGGFPFALYNKVSNKNMNIQHEIPFALSYMSVLASSGSPPLDVIRRVAAEDYGDISTELSKVMYRIDALGEDGNTAMSYLIQNTSSEHLRAVCIDISNAMQAGGGLQAYLELKSKELMEMRRQAQKAFVDSLSIYGEGYLSGIVMSVVLVVLMIVICSALGIDLKIMTPRQLFNFFVYFALPFINLMFILMLWMKYSRSVV
;
A
#
# COMPACT_ATOMS: atom_id res chain seq x y z
N MET A 1 19.55 72.45 -15.72
CA MET A 1 19.85 71.39 -14.73
C MET A 1 18.71 70.40 -14.81
N ASN A 2 19.00 69.18 -15.28
CA ASN A 2 18.07 68.10 -15.55
C ASN A 2 17.55 67.48 -14.25
N GLU A 3 16.26 67.19 -14.17
CA GLU A 3 15.72 66.11 -13.34
C GLU A 3 15.39 64.89 -14.22
N PRO A 4 15.69 63.66 -13.76
CA PRO A 4 15.47 62.43 -14.52
C PRO A 4 14.10 61.80 -14.24
N GLY A 5 13.51 61.21 -15.30
CA GLY A 5 12.25 60.47 -15.25
C GLY A 5 12.39 59.04 -14.71
N LEU A 6 11.28 58.53 -14.18
CA LEU A 6 11.00 57.11 -13.96
C LEU A 6 9.89 56.67 -14.93
N PRO A 7 9.93 55.43 -15.46
CA PRO A 7 8.98 54.96 -16.46
C PRO A 7 7.69 54.42 -15.83
N SER A 8 6.59 54.68 -16.55
CA SER A 8 5.20 54.26 -16.33
C SER A 8 4.95 52.80 -16.69
N ASP A 9 4.19 52.13 -15.82
CA ASP A 9 3.50 50.86 -16.04
C ASP A 9 2.31 51.05 -17.01
N PRO A 10 1.96 50.07 -17.85
CA PRO A 10 0.57 49.90 -18.24
C PRO A 10 0.14 48.43 -18.10
N SER A 11 -0.61 48.16 -17.04
CA SER A 11 -1.59 47.08 -16.97
C SER A 11 -2.99 47.66 -17.24
N GLU A 12 -3.81 46.91 -17.98
CA GLU A 12 -5.22 47.10 -18.33
C GLU A 12 -5.41 47.36 -19.82
N ASP A 13 -5.83 46.30 -20.53
CA ASP A 13 -6.66 46.32 -21.74
C ASP A 13 -6.69 44.90 -22.35
N ALA A 14 -7.56 44.01 -21.82
CA ALA A 14 -7.97 42.78 -22.52
C ALA A 14 -9.20 42.11 -21.85
N GLU A 15 -10.34 42.80 -21.84
CA GLU A 15 -11.65 42.14 -21.72
C GLU A 15 -12.56 42.69 -22.82
N ASP A 16 -12.58 42.00 -23.97
CA ASP A 16 -13.70 42.08 -24.92
C ASP A 16 -13.72 40.82 -25.80
N ASN A 17 -14.72 39.97 -25.59
CA ASN A 17 -15.39 39.15 -26.62
C ASN A 17 -16.34 38.15 -25.94
N ALA A 18 -17.55 38.61 -25.64
CA ALA A 18 -18.68 37.75 -25.35
C ALA A 18 -19.98 38.40 -25.84
N GLU A 19 -20.35 38.10 -27.09
CA GLU A 19 -21.70 38.15 -27.69
C GLU A 19 -21.50 37.63 -29.13
N GLY A 20 -22.24 36.71 -29.73
CA GLY A 20 -23.50 36.04 -29.45
C GLY A 20 -24.06 35.67 -30.82
N ILE A 21 -24.39 34.40 -31.09
CA ILE A 21 -25.37 34.04 -32.14
C ILE A 21 -26.14 32.81 -31.67
N GLU A 22 -27.40 33.07 -31.36
CA GLU A 22 -28.49 32.09 -31.28
C GLU A 22 -29.17 32.05 -32.67
N SER A 23 -29.64 30.88 -33.12
CA SER A 23 -30.97 30.67 -33.76
C SER A 23 -31.02 29.51 -34.78
N THR A 24 -32.19 28.85 -34.75
CA THR A 24 -32.83 27.89 -35.71
C THR A 24 -32.31 26.45 -35.72
N ALA A 25 -33.05 25.42 -35.27
CA ALA A 25 -34.41 24.92 -35.54
C ALA A 25 -34.51 23.90 -36.69
N GLU A 26 -35.05 22.73 -36.32
CA GLU A 26 -35.77 21.71 -37.11
C GLU A 26 -35.08 20.95 -38.25
N SER A 27 -35.06 19.61 -38.16
CA SER A 27 -36.01 18.73 -38.88
C SER A 27 -35.47 17.31 -39.14
N THR A 28 -36.27 16.34 -38.70
CA THR A 28 -36.55 14.98 -39.24
C THR A 28 -35.44 13.96 -39.53
N GLY A 29 -35.68 12.73 -39.07
CA GLY A 29 -35.00 11.54 -39.60
C GLY A 29 -35.02 10.32 -38.68
N GLY A 30 -36.20 9.77 -38.37
CA GLY A 30 -36.27 8.44 -37.76
C GLY A 30 -35.97 7.34 -38.76
N VAL A 31 -35.10 6.39 -38.42
CA VAL A 31 -35.07 5.04 -39.00
C VAL A 31 -34.75 4.01 -37.93
N ASN A 32 -35.57 2.98 -37.93
CA ASN A 32 -35.63 1.83 -37.04
C ASN A 32 -34.65 0.71 -37.48
N ALA A 33 -34.48 -0.27 -36.60
CA ALA A 33 -34.00 -1.63 -36.82
C ALA A 33 -32.48 -1.92 -36.68
N GLY A 34 -32.16 -2.68 -35.63
CA GLY A 34 -30.86 -3.30 -35.43
C GLY A 34 -30.77 -4.17 -34.17
N LYS A 35 -31.71 -5.10 -33.98
CA LYS A 35 -31.61 -6.16 -32.96
C LYS A 35 -30.41 -7.07 -33.29
N GLY A 36 -29.24 -6.77 -32.73
CA GLY A 36 -28.07 -7.65 -32.72
C GLY A 36 -27.93 -8.34 -31.37
N LYS A 37 -28.39 -9.59 -31.28
CA LYS A 37 -28.04 -10.49 -30.17
C LYS A 37 -26.59 -10.95 -30.38
N GLU A 38 -25.66 -10.54 -29.52
CA GLU A 38 -24.43 -11.32 -29.31
C GLU A 38 -24.44 -11.95 -27.92
N LYS A 39 -24.76 -13.25 -27.94
CA LYS A 39 -24.57 -14.16 -26.83
C LYS A 39 -23.08 -14.54 -26.76
N GLY A 40 -22.46 -14.26 -25.63
CA GLY A 40 -21.63 -15.22 -24.91
C GLY A 40 -20.27 -15.60 -25.50
N GLN A 41 -19.21 -15.06 -24.90
CA GLN A 41 -17.99 -15.84 -24.66
C GLN A 41 -17.40 -15.49 -23.30
N LYS A 42 -17.99 -16.05 -22.25
CA LYS A 42 -17.42 -16.07 -20.89
C LYS A 42 -16.48 -17.26 -20.78
N ARG A 43 -15.15 -17.03 -20.86
CA ARG A 43 -13.98 -17.69 -20.19
C ARG A 43 -12.75 -16.88 -20.66
N PRO A 44 -11.64 -16.72 -19.92
CA PRO A 44 -11.00 -17.77 -19.10
C PRO A 44 -10.33 -17.24 -17.82
N PHE A 45 -9.98 -18.10 -16.85
CA PHE A 45 -8.79 -17.87 -16.01
C PHE A 45 -8.35 -19.18 -15.37
N LYS A 46 -7.68 -20.02 -16.17
CA LYS A 46 -6.84 -21.12 -15.66
C LYS A 46 -5.49 -20.54 -15.24
N LEU A 47 -5.47 -19.64 -14.25
CA LEU A 47 -4.24 -19.03 -13.70
C LEU A 47 -3.40 -20.03 -12.86
N PHE A 48 -3.88 -21.26 -12.70
CA PHE A 48 -3.56 -22.11 -11.55
C PHE A 48 -2.45 -23.14 -11.77
N GLY A 49 -2.02 -23.35 -13.03
CA GLY A 49 -1.12 -24.47 -13.36
C GLY A 49 0.37 -24.17 -13.25
N PHE A 50 0.78 -22.93 -13.45
CA PHE A 50 2.17 -22.61 -13.78
C PHE A 50 2.98 -22.07 -12.59
N MET A 51 2.40 -21.21 -11.74
CA MET A 51 3.08 -20.68 -10.53
C MET A 51 3.53 -21.79 -9.58
N LYS A 52 2.75 -22.88 -9.45
CA LYS A 52 3.11 -24.02 -8.60
C LYS A 52 4.27 -24.86 -9.15
N LYS A 53 4.52 -24.80 -10.47
CA LYS A 53 5.61 -25.55 -11.12
C LYS A 53 6.97 -24.85 -11.01
N ILE A 54 6.99 -23.52 -10.92
CA ILE A 54 8.23 -22.75 -10.79
C ILE A 54 8.79 -22.84 -9.36
N LYS A 55 7.95 -22.72 -8.34
CA LYS A 55 8.39 -22.86 -6.92
C LYS A 55 8.94 -24.25 -6.58
N LYS A 56 8.47 -25.31 -7.26
CA LYS A 56 8.90 -26.69 -6.97
C LYS A 56 10.25 -27.06 -7.60
N LYS A 57 10.80 -26.25 -8.51
CA LYS A 57 12.03 -26.58 -9.25
C LYS A 57 13.30 -25.91 -8.72
N LYS A 58 13.22 -25.00 -7.75
CA LYS A 58 14.36 -24.23 -7.21
C LYS A 58 14.73 -24.52 -5.74
N GLY A 59 14.08 -25.47 -5.07
CA GLY A 59 14.30 -25.76 -3.64
C GLY A 59 15.26 -26.92 -3.35
N GLY A 60 16.46 -26.94 -3.95
CA GLY A 60 17.53 -27.88 -3.61
C GLY A 60 18.83 -27.12 -3.38
N SER A 61 19.53 -27.43 -2.29
CA SER A 61 20.69 -26.73 -1.67
C SER A 61 20.29 -25.46 -0.91
N GLU A 62 20.52 -25.28 0.40
CA GLU A 62 21.35 -25.93 1.42
C GLU A 62 20.66 -25.79 2.78
N GLY A 63 20.87 -26.74 3.69
CA GLY A 63 20.32 -26.72 5.05
C GLY A 63 21.37 -26.35 6.10
N THR A 64 20.91 -26.06 7.32
CA THR A 64 21.48 -26.56 8.59
C THR A 64 20.44 -26.37 9.71
N GLU A 65 20.00 -27.52 10.26
CA GLU A 65 19.50 -27.84 11.62
C GLU A 65 18.41 -26.95 12.29
N SER A 66 17.32 -27.51 12.81
CA SER A 66 17.32 -28.54 13.86
C SER A 66 16.11 -29.47 13.83
N GLN A 67 16.35 -30.64 14.43
CA GLN A 67 15.67 -31.93 14.38
C GLN A 67 14.19 -31.95 14.80
N THR A 68 13.42 -32.80 14.13
CA THR A 68 12.52 -33.73 14.85
C THR A 68 12.45 -35.03 14.06
N GLY A 69 12.84 -36.12 14.72
CA GLY A 69 13.04 -37.43 14.11
C GLY A 69 11.78 -38.06 13.52
N ASP A 70 12.00 -38.73 12.40
CA ASP A 70 11.12 -39.66 11.71
C ASP A 70 10.62 -40.79 12.62
N THR A 71 9.44 -41.34 12.31
CA THR A 71 9.31 -42.78 11.97
C THR A 71 7.96 -43.05 11.28
N SER A 72 8.07 -43.50 10.02
CA SER A 72 7.30 -44.60 9.40
C SER A 72 6.50 -44.30 8.12
N ALA A 73 7.14 -44.68 7.01
CA ALA A 73 6.63 -45.61 5.98
C ALA A 73 5.45 -45.21 5.05
N GLY A 74 5.82 -44.71 3.85
CA GLY A 74 5.70 -45.47 2.60
C GLY A 74 4.35 -45.99 2.05
N LYS A 75 3.69 -45.12 1.23
CA LYS A 75 2.86 -45.36 0.00
C LYS A 75 1.51 -46.13 0.10
N PRO A 76 0.56 -46.02 -0.88
CA PRO A 76 0.57 -45.26 -2.14
C PRO A 76 -0.73 -44.45 -2.48
N ALA A 77 -0.66 -43.76 -3.62
CA ALA A 77 -1.71 -43.17 -4.47
C ALA A 77 -3.20 -43.24 -4.03
N GLY A 78 -3.85 -42.08 -4.03
CA GLY A 78 -5.31 -41.99 -4.18
C GLY A 78 -6.11 -41.75 -2.90
N GLN A 79 -5.80 -40.70 -2.14
CA GLN A 79 -6.72 -40.23 -1.09
C GLN A 79 -6.87 -38.71 -1.15
N LYS A 80 -8.05 -38.25 -1.61
CA LYS A 80 -8.46 -36.85 -1.54
C LYS A 80 -8.40 -36.46 -0.06
N ALA A 81 -7.52 -35.52 0.29
CA ALA A 81 -7.42 -34.99 1.64
C ALA A 81 -8.80 -34.53 2.11
N LYS A 82 -9.23 -34.98 3.29
CA LYS A 82 -10.50 -34.55 3.91
C LYS A 82 -10.48 -33.03 3.99
N PRO A 83 -11.54 -32.33 3.54
CA PRO A 83 -11.52 -30.88 3.49
C PRO A 83 -11.39 -30.35 4.91
N THR A 84 -10.32 -29.58 5.14
CA THR A 84 -10.09 -28.89 6.42
C THR A 84 -11.24 -27.91 6.68
N LEU A 85 -11.53 -27.58 7.94
CA LEU A 85 -12.64 -26.66 8.28
C LEU A 85 -12.53 -25.32 7.54
N ALA A 86 -11.31 -24.86 7.30
CA ALA A 86 -11.03 -23.68 6.48
C ALA A 86 -11.50 -23.82 5.02
N GLU A 87 -11.35 -25.00 4.40
CA GLU A 87 -11.83 -25.26 3.04
C GLU A 87 -13.36 -25.34 2.97
N LYS A 88 -14.00 -25.94 3.99
CA LYS A 88 -15.47 -25.95 4.10
C LYS A 88 -16.04 -24.54 4.27
N TYR A 89 -15.39 -23.72 5.09
CA TYR A 89 -15.76 -22.31 5.28
C TYR A 89 -15.62 -21.51 3.98
N LYS A 90 -14.49 -21.64 3.28
CA LYS A 90 -14.29 -21.01 1.96
C LYS A 90 -15.35 -21.42 0.96
N HIS A 91 -15.71 -22.70 0.91
CA HIS A 91 -16.75 -23.21 0.01
C HIS A 91 -18.16 -22.71 0.38
N PHE A 92 -18.44 -22.52 1.67
CA PHE A 92 -19.69 -21.92 2.14
C PHE A 92 -19.76 -20.43 1.76
N CYS A 93 -18.69 -19.67 2.00
CA CYS A 93 -18.58 -18.27 1.59
C CYS A 93 -18.67 -18.11 0.06
N PHE A 94 -18.12 -19.04 -0.71
CA PHE A 94 -18.24 -19.06 -2.16
C PHE A 94 -19.70 -19.26 -2.61
N ARG A 95 -20.45 -20.16 -1.96
CA ARG A 95 -21.88 -20.40 -2.27
C ARG A 95 -22.72 -19.14 -2.04
N PHE A 96 -22.48 -18.42 -0.95
CA PHE A 96 -23.16 -17.15 -0.65
C PHE A 96 -22.70 -16.00 -1.56
N GLY A 97 -21.43 -15.99 -1.98
CA GLY A 97 -20.86 -14.96 -2.85
C GLY A 97 -21.37 -14.94 -4.28
N ILE A 98 -21.95 -16.05 -4.75
CA ILE A 98 -22.62 -16.11 -6.06
C ILE A 98 -23.79 -15.10 -6.12
N TYR A 99 -24.43 -14.76 -4.99
CA TYR A 99 -25.51 -13.77 -4.95
C TYR A 99 -25.00 -12.34 -5.15
N PHE A 100 -23.86 -12.00 -4.55
CA PHE A 100 -23.22 -10.69 -4.65
C PHE A 100 -22.48 -10.49 -5.99
N ASP A 101 -22.08 -11.58 -6.66
CA ASP A 101 -21.42 -11.54 -7.97
C ASP A 101 -22.35 -11.10 -9.13
N ARG A 102 -23.63 -10.83 -8.85
CA ARG A 102 -24.61 -10.32 -9.83
C ARG A 102 -24.37 -8.84 -10.20
N LYS A 103 -23.63 -8.08 -9.37
CA LYS A 103 -23.13 -6.72 -9.65
C LYS A 103 -21.69 -6.58 -9.11
N PRO A 104 -20.66 -7.04 -9.84
CA PRO A 104 -19.29 -6.87 -9.40
C PRO A 104 -18.89 -5.40 -9.48
N ASN A 105 -18.52 -4.80 -8.35
CA ASN A 105 -17.89 -3.48 -8.33
C ASN A 105 -16.53 -3.58 -9.04
N THR A 106 -16.38 -2.84 -10.15
CA THR A 106 -15.16 -2.84 -10.97
C THR A 106 -13.93 -2.41 -10.18
N ASP A 107 -14.10 -1.46 -9.26
CA ASP A 107 -13.02 -0.94 -8.41
C ASP A 107 -12.55 -1.98 -7.37
N LEU A 108 -13.48 -2.78 -6.86
CA LEU A 108 -13.14 -3.87 -5.94
C LEU A 108 -12.41 -4.99 -6.68
N ALA A 109 -12.83 -5.33 -7.90
CA ALA A 109 -12.12 -6.29 -8.73
C ALA A 109 -10.69 -5.84 -9.03
N LYS A 110 -10.51 -4.54 -9.33
CA LYS A 110 -9.21 -3.93 -9.56
C LYS A 110 -8.32 -3.98 -8.33
N SER A 111 -8.83 -3.59 -7.16
CA SER A 111 -8.06 -3.60 -5.90
C SER A 111 -7.69 -5.02 -5.44
N LEU A 112 -8.54 -6.02 -5.65
CA LEU A 112 -8.18 -7.42 -5.36
C LEU A 112 -7.07 -7.94 -6.27
N TYR A 113 -7.13 -7.60 -7.57
CA TYR A 113 -6.06 -7.94 -8.50
C TYR A 113 -4.75 -7.26 -8.10
N GLN A 114 -4.82 -5.97 -7.75
CA GLN A 114 -3.68 -5.20 -7.29
C GLN A 114 -3.07 -5.78 -6.00
N ALA A 115 -3.90 -6.25 -5.07
CA ALA A 115 -3.49 -6.87 -3.81
C ALA A 115 -2.92 -8.31 -3.97
N ASP A 116 -2.88 -8.83 -5.20
CA ASP A 116 -2.49 -10.21 -5.51
C ASP A 116 -3.29 -11.25 -4.68
N VAL A 117 -4.58 -10.95 -4.48
CA VAL A 117 -5.48 -11.82 -3.73
C VAL A 117 -6.24 -12.69 -4.74
N GLU A 118 -5.98 -14.00 -4.70
CA GLU A 118 -6.60 -15.00 -5.56
C GLU A 118 -8.06 -15.31 -5.16
N ILE A 119 -8.90 -14.28 -5.01
CA ILE A 119 -10.30 -14.40 -4.57
C ILE A 119 -11.21 -13.59 -5.50
N THR A 120 -12.36 -14.14 -5.87
CA THR A 120 -13.37 -13.42 -6.67
C THR A 120 -13.99 -12.27 -5.85
N PRO A 121 -14.33 -11.11 -6.44
CA PRO A 121 -14.90 -9.97 -5.69
C PRO A 121 -16.13 -10.35 -4.84
N GLY A 122 -17.04 -11.14 -5.39
CA GLY A 122 -18.22 -11.65 -4.66
C GLY A 122 -17.86 -12.58 -3.49
N MET A 123 -16.77 -13.34 -3.59
CA MET A 123 -16.28 -14.20 -2.52
C MET A 123 -15.63 -13.39 -1.39
N PHE A 124 -14.92 -12.30 -1.71
CA PHE A 124 -14.34 -11.42 -0.69
C PHE A 124 -15.41 -10.70 0.14
N ILE A 125 -16.43 -10.14 -0.52
CA ILE A 125 -17.57 -9.50 0.18
C ILE A 125 -18.26 -10.51 1.10
N SER A 126 -18.48 -11.73 0.61
CA SER A 126 -19.16 -12.77 1.40
C SER A 126 -18.31 -13.26 2.56
N LEU A 127 -17.00 -13.40 2.34
CA LEU A 127 -16.06 -13.72 3.42
C LEU A 127 -16.14 -12.64 4.50
N ALA A 128 -16.06 -11.36 4.15
CA ALA A 128 -16.08 -10.24 5.09
C ALA A 128 -17.39 -10.14 5.88
N ILE A 129 -18.54 -10.36 5.24
CA ILE A 129 -19.84 -10.35 5.91
C ILE A 129 -19.97 -11.54 6.86
N ILE A 130 -19.63 -12.75 6.40
CA ILE A 130 -19.79 -13.98 7.20
C ILE A 130 -18.82 -13.98 8.39
N THR A 131 -17.56 -13.56 8.20
CA THR A 131 -16.61 -13.45 9.31
C THR A 131 -17.08 -12.41 10.32
N SER A 132 -17.53 -11.24 9.86
CA SER A 132 -17.99 -10.17 10.75
C SER A 132 -19.23 -10.58 11.54
N LEU A 133 -20.15 -11.31 10.91
CA LEU A 133 -21.32 -11.85 11.60
C LEU A 133 -20.91 -12.90 12.65
N LEU A 134 -19.98 -13.80 12.33
CA LEU A 134 -19.51 -14.83 13.25
C LEU A 134 -18.79 -14.23 14.47
N VAL A 135 -17.91 -13.25 14.23
CA VAL A 135 -17.21 -12.51 15.31
C VAL A 135 -18.20 -11.73 16.17
N SER A 136 -19.21 -11.10 15.56
CA SER A 136 -20.25 -10.37 16.28
C SER A 136 -21.09 -11.30 17.18
N VAL A 137 -21.51 -12.46 16.69
CA VAL A 137 -22.24 -13.46 17.50
C VAL A 137 -21.37 -13.96 18.66
N PHE A 138 -20.10 -14.24 18.40
CA PHE A 138 -19.18 -14.69 19.44
C PHE A 138 -18.98 -13.63 20.52
N MET A 139 -18.81 -12.36 20.13
CA MET A 139 -18.70 -11.24 21.07
C MET A 139 -20.00 -10.96 21.82
N PHE A 140 -21.16 -11.16 21.19
CA PHE A 140 -22.46 -11.02 21.85
C PHE A 140 -22.60 -12.03 23.01
N VAL A 141 -22.22 -13.29 22.77
CA VAL A 141 -22.24 -14.35 23.81
C VAL A 141 -21.30 -13.99 24.96
N ILE A 142 -20.05 -13.60 24.65
CA ILE A 142 -19.05 -13.22 25.66
C ILE A 142 -19.52 -12.03 26.48
N SER A 143 -20.03 -10.98 25.81
CA SER A 143 -20.50 -9.77 26.45
C SER A 143 -21.70 -10.05 27.36
N THR A 144 -22.63 -10.92 26.93
CA THR A 144 -23.79 -11.33 27.74
C THR A 144 -23.34 -12.06 29.02
N VAL A 145 -22.32 -12.91 28.94
CA VAL A 145 -21.77 -13.61 30.11
C VAL A 145 -21.04 -12.64 31.06
N LEU A 146 -20.26 -11.70 30.53
CA LEU A 146 -19.49 -10.73 31.34
C LEU A 146 -20.38 -9.75 32.10
N PHE A 147 -21.46 -9.26 31.49
CA PHE A 147 -22.29 -8.18 32.05
C PHE A 147 -23.59 -8.65 32.73
N TYR A 148 -23.79 -9.97 32.89
CA TYR A 148 -25.04 -10.56 33.41
C TYR A 148 -25.49 -10.03 34.80
N GLY A 149 -24.56 -9.47 35.60
CA GLY A 149 -24.84 -8.95 36.95
C GLY A 149 -24.86 -7.43 37.11
N MET A 150 -24.65 -6.64 36.06
CA MET A 150 -24.58 -5.17 36.17
C MET A 150 -25.92 -4.47 35.88
N PRO A 151 -26.24 -3.36 36.60
CA PRO A 151 -27.35 -2.50 36.21
C PRO A 151 -27.08 -1.92 34.80
N ASN A 152 -28.10 -1.91 33.95
CA ASN A 152 -28.02 -1.52 32.53
C ASN A 152 -27.16 -2.42 31.62
N ALA A 153 -27.02 -3.71 31.94
CA ALA A 153 -26.28 -4.70 31.14
C ALA A 153 -26.60 -4.67 29.64
N PHE A 154 -27.87 -4.47 29.26
CA PHE A 154 -28.30 -4.40 27.86
C PHE A 154 -27.55 -3.31 27.07
N VAL A 155 -27.33 -2.12 27.65
CA VAL A 155 -26.67 -1.01 26.96
C VAL A 155 -25.21 -1.37 26.67
N TYR A 156 -24.51 -1.96 27.64
CA TYR A 156 -23.12 -2.40 27.46
C TYR A 156 -22.99 -3.53 26.44
N VAL A 157 -23.88 -4.52 26.47
CA VAL A 157 -23.87 -5.64 25.53
C VAL A 157 -24.12 -5.18 24.10
N PHE A 158 -25.13 -4.33 23.88
CA PHE A 158 -25.39 -3.77 22.56
C PHE A 158 -24.26 -2.87 22.07
N SER A 159 -23.74 -1.99 22.93
CA SER A 159 -22.64 -1.08 22.57
C SER A 159 -21.39 -1.85 22.10
N LEU A 160 -20.96 -2.87 22.86
CA LEU A 160 -19.78 -3.67 22.51
C LEU A 160 -19.99 -4.46 21.20
N THR A 161 -21.20 -5.01 21.01
CA THR A 161 -21.52 -5.83 19.84
C THR A 161 -21.57 -4.98 18.58
N PHE A 162 -22.22 -3.81 18.63
CA PHE A 162 -22.24 -2.86 17.51
C PHE A 162 -20.85 -2.30 17.20
N LEU A 163 -20.05 -1.99 18.22
CA LEU A 163 -18.67 -1.53 18.05
C LEU A 163 -17.82 -2.60 17.33
N THR A 164 -17.91 -3.85 17.77
CA THR A 164 -17.17 -4.98 17.17
C THR A 164 -17.63 -5.21 15.72
N LEU A 165 -18.93 -5.16 15.47
CA LEU A 165 -19.48 -5.33 14.12
C LEU A 165 -19.01 -4.20 13.18
N GLY A 166 -19.03 -2.96 13.64
CA GLY A 166 -18.52 -1.81 12.89
C GLY A 166 -17.02 -1.93 12.57
N LEU A 167 -16.21 -2.29 13.58
CA LEU A 167 -14.77 -2.51 13.41
C LEU A 167 -14.47 -3.69 12.48
N SER A 168 -15.23 -4.77 12.54
CA SER A 168 -15.02 -5.92 11.66
C SER A 168 -15.39 -5.59 10.21
N LEU A 169 -16.57 -4.98 9.98
CA LEU A 169 -16.96 -4.56 8.62
C LEU A 169 -16.01 -3.51 8.03
N GLY A 170 -15.52 -2.57 8.85
CA GLY A 170 -14.53 -1.56 8.42
C GLY A 170 -13.11 -2.09 8.30
N GLY A 171 -12.75 -3.09 9.10
CA GLY A 171 -11.40 -3.66 9.17
C GLY A 171 -11.03 -4.49 7.95
N PHE A 172 -11.98 -5.23 7.37
CA PHE A 172 -11.74 -6.02 6.15
C PHE A 172 -11.31 -5.19 4.92
N PRO A 173 -12.03 -4.11 4.53
CA PRO A 173 -11.58 -3.25 3.44
C PRO A 173 -10.31 -2.48 3.79
N PHE A 174 -10.12 -2.09 5.06
CA PHE A 174 -8.88 -1.45 5.52
C PHE A 174 -7.66 -2.36 5.39
N ALA A 175 -7.79 -3.65 5.71
CA ALA A 175 -6.72 -4.63 5.54
C ALA A 175 -6.34 -4.80 4.05
N LEU A 176 -7.33 -4.79 3.15
CA LEU A 176 -7.08 -4.82 1.71
C LEU A 176 -6.33 -3.57 1.25
N TYR A 177 -6.78 -2.39 1.69
CA TYR A 177 -6.13 -1.12 1.38
C TYR A 177 -4.66 -1.10 1.85
N ASN A 178 -4.39 -1.53 3.09
CA ASN A 178 -3.03 -1.63 3.61
C ASN A 178 -2.16 -2.60 2.81
N LYS A 179 -2.72 -3.73 2.35
CA LYS A 179 -1.97 -4.66 1.51
C LYS A 179 -1.59 -4.05 0.17
N VAL A 180 -2.51 -3.34 -0.48
CA VAL A 180 -2.24 -2.62 -1.74
C VAL A 180 -1.22 -1.51 -1.54
N SER A 181 -1.34 -0.76 -0.43
CA SER A 181 -0.43 0.33 -0.08
C SER A 181 0.99 -0.19 0.17
N ASN A 182 1.15 -1.22 1.01
CA ASN A 182 2.45 -1.83 1.28
C ASN A 182 3.11 -2.35 0.01
N LYS A 183 2.32 -2.97 -0.89
CA LYS A 183 2.82 -3.40 -2.19
C LYS A 183 3.28 -2.24 -3.07
N ASN A 184 2.50 -1.16 -3.16
CA ASN A 184 2.91 0.03 -3.92
C ASN A 184 4.22 0.60 -3.37
N MET A 185 4.36 0.63 -2.04
CA MET A 185 5.58 1.09 -1.39
C MET A 185 6.77 0.18 -1.72
N ASN A 186 6.60 -1.14 -1.64
CA ASN A 186 7.64 -2.09 -1.98
C ASN A 186 8.08 -1.96 -3.44
N ILE A 187 7.12 -1.85 -4.37
CA ILE A 187 7.38 -1.57 -5.79
C ILE A 187 8.21 -0.29 -5.93
N GLN A 188 7.81 0.82 -5.30
CA GLN A 188 8.58 2.07 -5.42
C GLN A 188 10.01 1.92 -4.91
N HIS A 189 10.25 1.10 -3.88
CA HIS A 189 11.58 0.86 -3.34
C HIS A 189 12.46 0.03 -4.28
N GLU A 190 11.87 -0.96 -4.95
CA GLU A 190 12.59 -1.92 -5.79
C GLU A 190 12.76 -1.45 -7.24
N ILE A 191 11.91 -0.53 -7.74
CA ILE A 191 11.92 -0.06 -9.15
C ILE A 191 13.31 0.40 -9.60
N PRO A 192 14.04 1.25 -8.86
CA PRO A 192 15.32 1.78 -9.33
C PRO A 192 16.35 0.67 -9.58
N PHE A 193 16.36 -0.36 -8.71
CA PHE A 193 17.25 -1.51 -8.81
C PHE A 193 16.87 -2.43 -9.97
N ALA A 194 15.57 -2.72 -10.12
CA ALA A 194 15.07 -3.49 -11.25
C ALA A 194 15.42 -2.80 -12.58
N LEU A 195 15.24 -1.47 -12.68
CA LEU A 195 15.58 -0.70 -13.88
C LEU A 195 17.08 -0.64 -14.16
N SER A 196 17.92 -0.55 -13.13
CA SER A 196 19.37 -0.64 -13.29
C SER A 196 19.78 -1.99 -13.89
N TYR A 197 19.18 -3.07 -13.42
CA TYR A 197 19.44 -4.38 -13.98
C TYR A 197 18.92 -4.52 -15.42
N MET A 198 17.72 -3.97 -15.69
CA MET A 198 17.19 -3.91 -17.06
C MET A 198 18.10 -3.11 -17.99
N SER A 199 18.70 -2.00 -17.54
CA SER A 199 19.59 -1.18 -18.37
C SER A 199 20.88 -1.94 -18.72
N VAL A 200 21.46 -2.68 -17.78
CA VAL A 200 22.62 -3.56 -18.03
C VAL A 200 22.28 -4.63 -19.07
N LEU A 201 21.11 -5.26 -18.94
CA LEU A 201 20.65 -6.27 -19.90
C LEU A 201 20.36 -5.67 -21.29
N ALA A 202 19.71 -4.51 -21.34
CA ALA A 202 19.47 -3.80 -22.59
C ALA A 202 20.78 -3.36 -23.26
N SER A 203 21.80 -2.98 -22.48
CA SER A 203 23.15 -2.64 -22.96
C SER A 203 23.85 -3.81 -23.65
N SER A 204 23.50 -5.05 -23.29
CA SER A 204 24.01 -6.25 -23.97
C SER A 204 23.35 -6.53 -25.32
N GLY A 205 22.41 -5.70 -25.76
CA GLY A 205 21.62 -5.91 -26.98
C GLY A 205 20.50 -6.95 -26.82
N SER A 206 20.14 -7.33 -25.59
CA SER A 206 19.03 -8.24 -25.35
C SER A 206 17.69 -7.61 -25.77
N PRO A 207 16.79 -8.34 -26.44
CA PRO A 207 15.46 -7.84 -26.79
C PRO A 207 14.67 -7.39 -25.55
N PRO A 208 13.81 -6.36 -25.65
CA PRO A 208 13.04 -5.85 -24.51
C PRO A 208 12.24 -6.92 -23.76
N LEU A 209 11.62 -7.85 -24.49
CA LEU A 209 10.86 -8.96 -23.91
C LEU A 209 11.75 -9.91 -23.11
N ASP A 210 12.98 -10.17 -23.55
CA ASP A 210 13.93 -11.00 -22.82
C ASP A 210 14.47 -10.29 -21.57
N VAL A 211 14.66 -8.97 -21.64
CA VAL A 211 15.01 -8.16 -20.47
C VAL A 211 13.92 -8.28 -19.40
N ILE A 212 12.65 -8.07 -19.77
CA ILE A 212 11.51 -8.20 -18.85
C ILE A 212 11.42 -9.63 -18.30
N ARG A 213 11.63 -10.65 -19.15
CA ARG A 213 11.61 -12.06 -18.73
C ARG A 213 12.69 -12.36 -17.68
N ARG A 214 13.89 -11.79 -17.82
CA ARG A 214 14.97 -11.97 -16.83
C ARG A 214 14.62 -11.33 -15.49
N VAL A 215 14.11 -10.11 -15.49
CA VAL A 215 13.68 -9.44 -14.26
C VAL A 215 12.53 -10.18 -13.59
N ALA A 216 11.55 -10.67 -14.37
CA ALA A 216 10.45 -11.48 -13.85
C ALA A 216 10.89 -12.83 -13.25
N ALA A 217 12.06 -13.36 -13.64
CA ALA A 217 12.61 -14.61 -13.13
C ALA A 217 13.51 -14.42 -11.90
N GLU A 218 13.97 -13.20 -11.66
CA GLU A 218 14.79 -12.77 -10.53
C GLU A 218 13.90 -12.32 -9.35
N ASP A 219 14.49 -12.14 -8.17
CA ASP A 219 13.76 -11.76 -6.94
C ASP A 219 13.86 -10.26 -6.65
N TYR A 220 13.11 -9.45 -7.41
CA TYR A 220 12.86 -8.03 -7.17
C TYR A 220 11.45 -7.83 -6.62
N GLY A 221 11.09 -8.66 -5.63
CA GLY A 221 9.86 -8.58 -4.85
C GLY A 221 8.57 -8.45 -5.66
N ASP A 222 7.83 -7.37 -5.42
CA ASP A 222 6.49 -7.18 -6.01
C ASP A 222 6.57 -6.81 -7.51
N ILE A 223 7.71 -6.29 -7.97
CA ILE A 223 7.94 -5.95 -9.37
C ILE A 223 8.09 -7.21 -10.21
N SER A 224 8.91 -8.17 -9.75
CA SER A 224 9.05 -9.46 -10.40
C SER A 224 7.70 -10.16 -10.53
N THR A 225 6.86 -10.04 -9.50
CA THR A 225 5.50 -10.60 -9.50
C THR A 225 4.61 -9.93 -10.56
N GLU A 226 4.62 -8.60 -10.66
CA GLU A 226 3.85 -7.86 -11.67
C GLU A 226 4.34 -8.14 -13.11
N LEU A 227 5.66 -8.17 -13.34
CA LEU A 227 6.22 -8.49 -14.65
C LEU A 227 6.01 -9.97 -15.03
N SER A 228 5.99 -10.88 -14.05
CA SER A 228 5.65 -12.29 -14.29
C SER A 228 4.22 -12.45 -14.80
N LYS A 229 3.29 -11.54 -14.47
CA LYS A 229 1.92 -11.57 -15.01
C LYS A 229 1.91 -11.23 -16.51
N VAL A 230 2.79 -10.33 -16.95
CA VAL A 230 2.99 -10.03 -18.38
C VAL A 230 3.55 -11.25 -19.10
N MET A 231 4.62 -11.86 -18.56
CA MET A 231 5.21 -13.07 -19.15
C MET A 231 4.21 -14.24 -19.21
N TYR A 232 3.39 -14.39 -18.18
CA TYR A 232 2.33 -15.39 -18.17
C TYR A 232 1.30 -15.18 -19.29
N ARG A 233 0.93 -13.92 -19.59
CA ARG A 233 0.01 -13.62 -20.70
C ARG A 233 0.61 -13.94 -22.07
N ILE A 234 1.89 -13.65 -22.24
CA ILE A 234 2.59 -13.97 -23.49
C ILE A 234 2.74 -15.49 -23.63
N ASP A 235 3.30 -16.16 -22.62
CA ASP A 235 3.68 -17.58 -22.71
C ASP A 235 2.47 -18.54 -22.61
N ALA A 236 1.46 -18.20 -21.78
CA ALA A 236 0.32 -19.08 -21.52
C ALA A 236 -0.94 -18.70 -22.29
N LEU A 237 -1.16 -17.41 -22.58
CA LEU A 237 -2.34 -16.93 -23.34
C LEU A 237 -2.02 -16.64 -24.80
N GLY A 238 -0.74 -16.53 -25.19
CA GLY A 238 -0.34 -16.21 -26.56
C GLY A 238 -0.66 -14.77 -26.97
N GLU A 239 -0.77 -13.86 -25.99
CA GLU A 239 -1.00 -12.44 -26.26
C GLU A 239 0.26 -11.76 -26.78
N ASP A 240 0.09 -10.73 -27.63
CA ASP A 240 1.19 -9.89 -28.09
C ASP A 240 1.83 -9.10 -26.92
N GLY A 241 3.13 -8.83 -27.02
CA GLY A 241 3.90 -8.16 -25.97
C GLY A 241 3.34 -6.77 -25.60
N ASN A 242 2.89 -6.00 -26.58
CA ASN A 242 2.31 -4.67 -26.34
C ASN A 242 0.94 -4.78 -25.68
N THR A 243 0.15 -5.81 -26.05
CA THR A 243 -1.16 -6.07 -25.44
C THR A 243 -1.02 -6.52 -23.99
N ALA A 244 -0.08 -7.43 -23.72
CA ALA A 244 0.22 -7.91 -22.37
C ALA A 244 0.74 -6.78 -21.45
N MET A 245 1.58 -5.88 -21.98
CA MET A 245 2.07 -4.71 -21.24
C MET A 245 0.95 -3.69 -20.98
N SER A 246 0.10 -3.43 -21.98
CA SER A 246 -1.06 -2.54 -21.83
C SER A 246 -2.02 -3.02 -20.73
N TYR A 247 -2.18 -4.34 -20.59
CA TYR A 247 -2.95 -4.90 -19.48
C TYR A 247 -2.31 -4.60 -18.11
N LEU A 248 -0.99 -4.71 -17.97
CA LEU A 248 -0.29 -4.37 -16.75
C LEU A 248 -0.45 -2.87 -16.41
N ILE A 249 -0.29 -1.99 -17.41
CA ILE A 249 -0.46 -0.54 -17.25
C ILE A 249 -1.84 -0.18 -16.69
N GLN A 250 -2.91 -0.83 -17.16
CA GLN A 250 -4.27 -0.56 -16.69
C GLN A 250 -4.53 -1.09 -15.27
N ASN A 251 -3.89 -2.20 -14.89
CA ASN A 251 -4.21 -2.93 -13.67
C ASN A 251 -3.20 -2.76 -12.53
N THR A 252 -2.03 -2.15 -12.77
CA THR A 252 -1.05 -1.86 -11.71
C THR A 252 -1.59 -0.87 -10.68
N SER A 253 -1.19 -1.05 -9.41
CA SER A 253 -1.50 -0.15 -8.30
C SER A 253 -0.52 1.01 -8.17
N SER A 254 0.70 0.87 -8.71
CA SER A 254 1.75 1.87 -8.58
C SER A 254 1.80 2.79 -9.80
N GLU A 255 1.72 4.10 -9.56
CA GLU A 255 1.78 5.09 -10.63
C GLU A 255 3.18 5.21 -11.23
N HIS A 256 4.24 5.05 -10.41
CA HIS A 256 5.62 5.02 -10.90
C HIS A 256 5.88 3.82 -11.81
N LEU A 257 5.39 2.63 -11.42
CA LEU A 257 5.50 1.44 -12.26
C LEU A 257 4.70 1.60 -13.55
N ARG A 258 3.50 2.22 -13.48
CA ARG A 258 2.69 2.53 -14.65
C ARG A 258 3.46 3.39 -15.66
N ALA A 259 4.04 4.50 -15.21
CA ALA A 259 4.81 5.40 -16.06
C ALA A 259 5.99 4.69 -16.74
N VAL A 260 6.75 3.93 -15.97
CA VAL A 260 7.88 3.13 -16.48
C VAL A 260 7.43 2.10 -17.52
N CYS A 261 6.32 1.39 -17.27
CA CYS A 261 5.80 0.39 -18.22
C CYS A 261 5.30 1.04 -19.53
N ILE A 262 4.70 2.23 -19.46
CA ILE A 262 4.28 3.01 -20.65
C ILE A 262 5.52 3.34 -21.48
N ASP A 263 6.57 3.86 -20.85
CA ASP A 263 7.79 4.23 -21.56
C ASP A 263 8.52 3.02 -22.15
N ILE A 264 8.56 1.89 -21.45
CA ILE A 264 9.09 0.63 -21.99
C ILE A 264 8.27 0.17 -23.21
N SER A 265 6.93 0.23 -23.14
CA SER A 265 6.04 -0.10 -24.26
C SER A 265 6.27 0.80 -25.48
N ASN A 266 6.51 2.10 -25.24
CA ASN A 266 6.83 3.06 -26.29
C ASN A 266 8.21 2.77 -26.91
N ALA A 267 9.22 2.44 -26.09
CA ALA A 267 10.54 2.05 -26.56
C ALA A 267 10.52 0.74 -27.36
N MET A 268 9.65 -0.22 -26.98
CA MET A 268 9.42 -1.45 -27.74
C MET A 268 8.84 -1.17 -29.13
N GLN A 269 7.87 -0.26 -29.24
CA GLN A 269 7.26 0.13 -30.51
C GLN A 269 8.23 0.93 -31.40
N ALA A 270 9.06 1.80 -30.80
CA ALA A 270 10.05 2.59 -31.51
C ALA A 270 11.26 1.77 -32.00
N GLY A 271 11.45 0.55 -31.49
CA GLY A 271 12.52 -0.37 -31.93
C GLY A 271 13.93 0.04 -31.54
N GLY A 272 14.11 1.06 -30.68
CA GLY A 272 15.41 1.58 -30.27
C GLY A 272 15.32 2.52 -29.07
N GLY A 273 16.45 2.70 -28.37
CA GLY A 273 16.57 3.67 -27.26
C GLY A 273 16.19 3.17 -25.86
N LEU A 274 15.76 1.91 -25.71
CA LEU A 274 15.38 1.33 -24.41
C LEU A 274 16.51 1.40 -23.38
N GLN A 275 17.75 1.11 -23.79
CA GLN A 275 18.93 1.16 -22.91
C GLN A 275 19.11 2.55 -22.29
N ALA A 276 19.20 3.59 -23.14
CA ALA A 276 19.44 4.95 -22.71
C ALA A 276 18.29 5.46 -21.80
N TYR A 277 17.04 5.09 -22.11
CA TYR A 277 15.90 5.40 -21.27
C TYR A 277 16.02 4.75 -19.88
N LEU A 278 16.28 3.43 -19.82
CA LEU A 278 16.36 2.68 -18.56
C LEU A 278 17.52 3.17 -17.68
N GLU A 279 18.66 3.49 -18.27
CA GLU A 279 19.82 4.03 -17.56
C GLU A 279 19.51 5.41 -16.97
N LEU A 280 18.94 6.32 -17.77
CA LEU A 280 18.56 7.66 -17.32
C LEU A 280 17.53 7.58 -16.19
N LYS A 281 16.47 6.77 -16.37
CA LYS A 281 15.38 6.62 -15.39
C LYS A 281 15.87 5.98 -14.11
N SER A 282 16.73 4.97 -14.18
CA SER A 282 17.34 4.35 -13.00
C SER A 282 18.19 5.36 -12.22
N LYS A 283 19.02 6.15 -12.91
CA LYS A 283 19.85 7.18 -12.27
C LYS A 283 19.01 8.27 -11.60
N GLU A 284 17.95 8.74 -12.27
CA GLU A 284 17.00 9.70 -11.72
C GLU A 284 16.35 9.17 -10.44
N LEU A 285 15.84 7.94 -10.47
CA LEU A 285 15.18 7.32 -9.32
C LEU A 285 16.16 7.04 -8.16
N MET A 286 17.39 6.62 -8.45
CA MET A 286 18.43 6.44 -7.43
C MET A 286 18.84 7.76 -6.78
N GLU A 287 18.93 8.83 -7.56
CA GLU A 287 19.26 10.16 -7.03
C GLU A 287 18.13 10.70 -6.15
N MET A 288 16.86 10.55 -6.56
CA MET A 288 15.71 10.88 -5.71
C MET A 288 15.71 10.08 -4.41
N ARG A 289 16.06 8.79 -4.46
CA ARG A 289 16.21 7.95 -3.25
C ARG A 289 17.32 8.45 -2.33
N ARG A 290 18.47 8.80 -2.91
CA ARG A 290 19.61 9.35 -2.17
C ARG A 290 19.26 10.68 -1.50
N GLN A 291 18.55 11.55 -2.20
CA GLN A 291 18.07 12.82 -1.67
C GLN A 291 17.05 12.62 -0.53
N ALA A 292 16.11 11.70 -0.68
CA ALA A 292 15.15 11.36 0.37
C ALA A 292 15.87 10.82 1.63
N GLN A 293 16.86 9.94 1.46
CA GLN A 293 17.66 9.42 2.57
C GLN A 293 18.50 10.51 3.23
N LYS A 294 19.08 11.43 2.44
CA LYS A 294 19.84 12.56 2.97
C LYS A 294 18.93 13.50 3.77
N ALA A 295 17.78 13.87 3.22
CA ALA A 295 16.78 14.69 3.91
C ALA A 295 16.28 14.03 5.21
N PHE A 296 16.19 12.70 5.25
CA PHE A 296 15.87 11.96 6.46
C PHE A 296 16.97 12.09 7.53
N VAL A 297 18.24 11.91 7.16
CA VAL A 297 19.38 12.09 8.07
C VAL A 297 19.48 13.54 8.57
N ASP A 298 19.31 14.51 7.67
CA ASP A 298 19.32 15.94 8.00
C ASP A 298 18.18 16.28 8.99
N SER A 299 16.99 15.70 8.79
CA SER A 299 15.87 15.84 9.73
C SER A 299 16.22 15.27 11.12
N LEU A 300 16.83 14.07 11.18
CA LEU A 300 17.29 13.48 12.43
C LEU A 300 18.32 14.37 13.15
N SER A 301 19.22 14.99 12.39
CA SER A 301 20.21 15.92 12.94
C SER A 301 19.54 17.13 13.58
N ILE A 302 18.56 17.75 12.91
CA ILE A 302 17.82 18.89 13.44
C ILE A 302 17.07 18.52 14.73
N TYR A 303 16.43 17.35 14.78
CA TYR A 303 15.76 16.88 15.99
C TYR A 303 16.73 16.58 17.13
N GLY A 304 17.90 16.00 16.82
CA GLY A 304 18.95 15.74 17.80
C GLY A 304 19.54 17.03 18.39
N GLU A 305 19.81 18.02 17.53
CA GLU A 305 20.29 19.33 17.95
C GLU A 305 19.25 20.07 18.80
N GLY A 306 17.98 20.02 18.41
CA GLY A 306 16.87 20.59 19.18
C GLY A 306 16.69 19.93 20.55
N TYR A 307 16.90 18.62 20.66
CA TYR A 307 16.87 17.92 21.95
C TYR A 307 18.01 18.37 22.87
N LEU A 308 19.24 18.44 22.35
CA LEU A 308 20.41 18.78 23.14
C LEU A 308 20.43 20.27 23.54
N SER A 309 20.12 21.17 22.61
CA SER A 309 20.15 22.62 22.85
C SER A 309 18.90 23.14 23.58
N GLY A 310 17.73 22.56 23.32
CA GLY A 310 16.47 22.99 23.92
C GLY A 310 16.16 22.23 25.20
N ILE A 311 15.89 20.93 25.08
CA ILE A 311 15.37 20.11 26.17
C ILE A 311 16.42 19.90 27.26
N VAL A 312 17.63 19.44 26.90
CA VAL A 312 18.69 19.15 27.89
C VAL A 312 19.12 20.43 28.61
N MET A 313 19.34 21.53 27.89
CA MET A 313 19.68 22.81 28.52
C MET A 313 18.58 23.33 29.44
N SER A 314 17.30 23.21 29.04
CA SER A 314 16.17 23.60 29.88
C SER A 314 16.10 22.76 31.16
N VAL A 315 16.29 21.44 31.06
CA VAL A 315 16.34 20.54 32.20
C VAL A 315 17.47 20.92 33.15
N VAL A 316 18.68 21.17 32.63
CA VAL A 316 19.83 21.58 33.45
C VAL A 316 19.55 22.91 34.16
N LEU A 317 18.96 23.89 33.48
CA LEU A 317 18.60 25.19 34.06
C LEU A 317 17.56 25.03 35.17
N VAL A 318 16.50 24.25 34.96
CA VAL A 318 15.46 23.99 35.96
C VAL A 318 16.06 23.28 37.18
N VAL A 319 16.86 22.23 36.98
CA VAL A 319 17.52 21.52 38.08
C VAL A 319 18.42 22.47 38.87
N LEU A 320 19.20 23.31 38.18
CA LEU A 320 20.08 24.30 38.80
C LEU A 320 19.29 25.31 39.63
N MET A 321 18.16 25.81 39.13
CA MET A 321 17.28 26.70 39.88
C MET A 321 16.70 26.05 41.13
N ILE A 322 16.27 24.78 41.05
CA ILE A 322 15.76 24.03 42.21
C ILE A 322 16.85 23.87 43.28
N VAL A 323 18.07 23.56 42.86
CA VAL A 323 19.22 23.42 43.77
C VAL A 323 19.54 24.75 44.46
N ILE A 324 19.54 25.87 43.74
CA ILE A 324 19.80 27.21 44.31
C ILE A 324 18.70 27.59 45.31
N CYS A 325 17.42 27.41 44.98
CA CYS A 325 16.32 27.68 45.91
C CYS A 325 16.41 26.81 47.17
N SER A 326 16.80 25.55 47.02
CA SER A 326 17.05 24.65 48.15
C SER A 326 18.23 25.11 49.02
N ALA A 327 19.30 25.65 48.42
CA ALA A 327 20.48 26.13 49.15
C ALA A 327 20.21 27.44 49.89
N LEU A 328 19.40 28.33 49.31
CA LEU A 328 19.00 29.60 49.92
C LEU A 328 17.85 29.46 50.93
N GLY A 329 17.27 28.26 51.08
CA GLY A 329 16.15 28.01 51.97
C GLY A 329 14.88 28.77 51.57
N ILE A 330 14.73 29.11 50.29
CA ILE A 330 13.56 29.81 49.77
C ILE A 330 12.46 28.77 49.53
N ASP A 331 11.51 28.70 50.44
CA ASP A 331 10.29 27.91 50.24
C ASP A 331 9.35 28.66 49.30
N LEU A 332 9.22 28.13 48.08
CA LEU A 332 8.12 28.49 47.19
C LEU A 332 6.83 28.01 47.86
N LYS A 333 5.93 28.94 48.19
CA LYS A 333 4.65 28.76 48.92
C LYS A 333 3.73 27.61 48.45
N ILE A 334 4.06 26.95 47.34
CA ILE A 334 3.32 25.88 46.67
C ILE A 334 3.89 24.50 47.03
N MET A 335 5.21 24.33 47.10
CA MET A 335 5.88 23.05 47.42
C MET A 335 7.31 23.30 47.94
N THR A 336 7.78 22.42 48.84
CA THR A 336 9.18 22.43 49.27
C THR A 336 10.12 22.13 48.09
N PRO A 337 11.35 22.67 48.03
CA PRO A 337 12.30 22.42 46.94
C PRO A 337 12.56 20.93 46.68
N ARG A 338 12.55 20.10 47.74
CA ARG A 338 12.72 18.64 47.65
C ARG A 338 11.54 17.95 46.94
N GLN A 339 10.30 18.40 47.21
CA GLN A 339 9.11 17.86 46.54
C GLN A 339 9.10 18.26 45.06
N LEU A 340 9.49 19.49 44.74
CA LEU A 340 9.59 19.98 43.37
C LEU A 340 10.62 19.18 42.56
N PHE A 341 11.80 18.90 43.16
CA PHE A 341 12.82 18.05 42.54
C PHE A 341 12.30 16.63 42.24
N ASN A 342 11.69 15.98 43.25
CA ASN A 342 11.14 14.64 43.08
C ASN A 342 10.06 14.60 41.99
N PHE A 343 9.14 15.58 41.98
CA PHE A 343 8.13 15.68 40.94
C PHE A 343 8.76 15.86 39.56
N PHE A 344 9.75 16.75 39.43
CA PHE A 344 10.39 17.02 38.15
C PHE A 344 11.13 15.78 37.61
N VAL A 345 11.88 15.06 38.45
CA VAL A 345 12.64 13.87 38.05
C VAL A 345 11.73 12.67 37.75
N TYR A 346 10.74 12.40 38.61
CA TYR A 346 9.88 11.21 38.44
C TYR A 346 8.72 11.41 37.48
N PHE A 347 8.31 12.66 37.21
CA PHE A 347 7.17 12.94 36.35
C PHE A 347 7.53 13.78 35.12
N ALA A 348 8.14 14.96 35.31
CA ALA A 348 8.41 15.86 34.19
C ALA A 348 9.45 15.31 33.20
N LEU A 349 10.56 14.76 33.67
CA LEU A 349 11.59 14.15 32.82
C LEU A 349 11.07 12.99 31.96
N PRO A 350 10.41 11.95 32.53
CA PRO A 350 9.86 10.89 31.70
C PRO A 350 8.76 11.40 30.78
N PHE A 351 7.95 12.36 31.21
CA PHE A 351 6.91 12.96 30.36
C PHE A 351 7.50 13.69 29.14
N ILE A 352 8.54 14.50 29.33
CA ILE A 352 9.23 15.22 28.25
C ILE A 352 9.87 14.22 27.27
N ASN A 353 10.54 13.19 27.77
CA ASN A 353 11.13 12.15 26.91
C ASN A 353 10.05 11.35 26.15
N LEU A 354 8.92 11.05 26.79
CA LEU A 354 7.81 10.35 26.15
C LEU A 354 7.16 11.21 25.05
N MET A 355 6.98 12.51 25.31
CA MET A 355 6.53 13.48 24.30
C MET A 355 7.50 13.55 23.12
N PHE A 356 8.81 13.58 23.38
CA PHE A 356 9.82 13.60 22.34
C PHE A 356 9.82 12.31 21.49
N ILE A 357 9.73 11.14 22.14
CA ILE A 357 9.61 9.85 21.43
C ILE A 357 8.34 9.81 20.57
N LEU A 358 7.21 10.31 21.09
CA LEU A 358 5.95 10.34 20.35
C LEU A 358 6.03 11.28 19.14
N MET A 359 6.68 12.44 19.30
CA MET A 359 6.96 13.36 18.20
C MET A 359 7.82 12.70 17.11
N LEU A 360 8.91 12.03 17.51
CA LEU A 360 9.76 11.28 16.58
C LEU A 360 8.97 10.18 15.87
N TRP A 361 8.13 9.44 16.59
CA TRP A 361 7.31 8.39 16.03
C TRP A 361 6.31 8.90 14.98
N MET A 362 5.63 10.02 15.27
CA MET A 362 4.72 10.66 14.32
C MET A 362 5.42 11.08 13.03
N LYS A 363 6.63 11.67 13.15
CA LYS A 363 7.40 12.11 11.99
C LYS A 363 7.97 10.93 11.21
N TYR A 364 8.50 9.92 11.90
CA TYR A 364 9.04 8.69 11.32
C TYR A 364 7.99 7.91 10.54
N SER A 365 6.76 7.83 11.07
CA SER A 365 5.63 7.20 10.38
C SER A 365 5.26 7.89 9.06
N ARG A 366 5.74 9.12 8.81
CA ARG A 366 5.48 9.88 7.57
C ARG A 366 6.71 9.98 6.66
N SER A 367 7.85 9.41 7.04
CA SER A 367 9.08 9.40 6.22
C SER A 367 9.46 8.00 5.72
N VAL A 368 8.91 6.96 6.35
CA VAL A 368 8.87 5.59 5.79
C VAL A 368 7.67 5.42 4.83
N VAL A 369 6.82 6.45 4.74
CA VAL A 369 5.74 6.61 3.76
C VAL A 369 6.14 7.70 2.79
#